data_AF-A0A8K0CPJ4-F1
#
_entry.id   AF-A0A8K0CPJ4-F1
#
_cell.length_a   1.000
_cell.length_b   1.000
_cell.length_c   1.000
_cell.angle_alpha   90.00
_cell.angle_beta   90.00
_cell.angle_gamma   90.00
#
_symmetry.space_group_name_H-M   'P 1'
#
loop_
_entity.id
_entity.type
_entity.pdbx_description
1 polymer ?
#
loop_
_entity_poly.entity_id
_entity_poly.type
_entity_poly.pdbx_seq_one_letter_code
_entity_poly.pdbx_strand_id
1 'polypeptide(L)'
;TLTSSSTDLLFGNQVIPSLVGVHQQGDPAGPMTFSLAIQPIIDELKSELNVFYLDDGTLSDDPEVILSDFMNLIDRSQELGLQVNPMKCELYFCSGEVDMNILTRFQDMAPCIKAVSKKNLNLLGAPVFEEAFLEFTTEKFKSLETMINRLIGLPSHVAYFLLKNCFAIAKLTYLLRTSPAWKFPEWCSDLDNQLKNGLESILNIRLDCVQWTKASLPIKSGGLGIRKITDITLPAFLASTFGVHALVNFICPSLDEGTVHLEEEAKETKSFQHSYSSNALQLPESGAWLQAILSSHIGTLMDNNSFRVCVVLRIGSPVYRPYNCICGAQVSIDGRHELHCGKGSGRFLRHNELNDIVKRSLSSMAMPCLLEPGGLVRDDGKRPDGMNLFRGVEVNTWFRMPPVQILLLTHI
;
A
#
# COMPACT_ATOMS: atom_id res chain seq x y z
N THR A 1 28.03 -26.76 17.70
CA THR A 1 27.49 -26.85 19.08
C THR A 1 26.55 -25.68 19.30
N LEU A 2 25.28 -25.85 18.93
CA LEU A 2 24.22 -24.88 19.24
C LEU A 2 23.40 -25.48 20.36
N THR A 3 23.70 -25.09 21.59
CA THR A 3 22.98 -25.50 22.79
C THR A 3 21.68 -24.70 22.87
N SER A 4 20.54 -25.38 22.78
CA SER A 4 19.24 -24.83 23.15
C SER A 4 19.20 -24.64 24.67
N SER A 5 19.62 -23.48 25.16
CA SER A 5 19.24 -23.06 26.50
C SER A 5 17.73 -22.77 26.50
N SER A 6 17.01 -23.30 27.48
CA SER A 6 15.60 -23.02 27.71
C SER A 6 15.34 -21.51 27.66
N THR A 7 14.46 -21.06 26.77
CA THR A 7 14.03 -19.65 26.76
C THR A 7 12.98 -19.44 27.84
N ASP A 8 13.26 -18.50 28.73
CA ASP A 8 12.39 -18.13 29.84
C ASP A 8 11.20 -17.30 29.33
N LEU A 9 9.97 -17.80 29.52
CA LEU A 9 8.73 -17.04 29.33
C LEU A 9 8.44 -16.26 30.60
N LEU A 10 8.38 -14.94 30.50
CA LEU A 10 8.07 -14.07 31.63
C LEU A 10 6.57 -13.76 31.68
N PHE A 11 5.87 -14.29 32.67
CA PHE A 11 4.47 -13.93 32.96
C PHE A 11 4.39 -13.26 34.34
N GLY A 12 4.35 -11.92 34.35
CA GLY A 12 4.46 -11.14 35.59
C GLY A 12 5.79 -11.38 36.29
N ASN A 13 5.75 -11.92 37.51
CA ASN A 13 6.95 -12.31 38.28
C ASN A 13 7.33 -13.80 38.15
N GLN A 14 6.63 -14.56 37.31
CA GLN A 14 6.90 -15.99 37.13
C GLN A 14 7.68 -16.22 35.84
N VAL A 15 8.75 -16.99 35.97
CA VAL A 15 9.55 -17.51 34.85
C VAL A 15 9.06 -18.91 34.53
N ILE A 16 8.51 -19.10 33.34
CA ILE A 16 8.08 -20.40 32.83
C ILE A 16 9.11 -20.85 31.78
N PRO A 17 9.87 -21.94 32.00
CA PRO A 17 10.83 -22.40 31.02
C PRO A 17 10.09 -22.97 29.79
N SER A 18 10.41 -22.44 28.60
CA SER A 18 9.97 -23.04 27.34
C SER A 18 10.90 -24.21 27.02
N LEU A 19 10.40 -25.44 27.23
CA LEU A 19 11.16 -26.68 27.06
C LEU A 19 11.04 -27.27 25.64
N VAL A 20 10.04 -26.85 24.86
CA VAL A 20 9.77 -27.32 23.50
C VAL A 20 9.41 -26.12 22.62
N GLY A 21 10.00 -26.05 21.42
CA GLY A 21 9.92 -24.89 20.52
C GLY A 21 11.27 -24.17 20.47
N VAL A 22 11.87 -24.13 19.28
CA VAL A 22 13.27 -23.70 19.13
C VAL A 22 13.44 -22.20 19.43
N HIS A 23 12.38 -21.40 19.30
CA HIS A 23 12.38 -19.95 19.55
C HIS A 23 10.98 -19.41 19.90
N GLN A 24 10.91 -18.32 20.66
CA GLN A 24 9.65 -17.59 20.92
C GLN A 24 9.12 -16.97 19.62
N GLN A 25 7.79 -16.94 19.43
CA GLN A 25 7.18 -16.23 18.31
C GLN A 25 7.56 -14.74 18.36
N GLY A 26 8.31 -14.28 17.36
CA GLY A 26 8.90 -12.95 17.32
C GLY A 26 10.43 -12.92 17.35
N ASP A 27 11.09 -14.05 17.61
CA ASP A 27 12.54 -14.18 17.44
C ASP A 27 12.90 -14.13 15.94
N PRO A 28 13.78 -13.19 15.51
CA PRO A 28 14.25 -13.11 14.13
C PRO A 28 14.92 -14.40 13.60
N ALA A 29 15.55 -15.19 14.48
CA ALA A 29 16.22 -16.44 14.10
C ALA A 29 15.27 -17.64 14.03
N GLY A 30 14.08 -17.53 14.61
CA GLY A 30 13.10 -18.63 14.72
C GLY A 30 12.81 -19.34 13.39
N PRO A 31 12.38 -18.61 12.34
CA PRO A 31 12.08 -19.21 11.05
C PRO A 31 13.28 -19.91 10.42
N MET A 32 14.48 -19.33 10.50
CA MET A 32 15.69 -19.91 9.93
C MET A 32 16.05 -21.25 10.61
N THR A 33 16.00 -21.29 11.94
CA THR A 33 16.32 -22.53 12.67
C THR A 33 15.29 -23.62 12.41
N PHE A 34 14.01 -23.26 12.27
CA PHE A 34 12.97 -24.20 11.85
C PHE A 34 13.25 -24.76 10.45
N SER A 35 13.54 -23.90 9.48
CA SER A 35 13.89 -24.31 8.12
C SER A 35 15.11 -25.24 8.10
N LEU A 36 16.16 -24.94 8.88
CA LEU A 36 17.34 -25.80 8.98
C LEU A 36 17.04 -27.17 9.60
N ALA A 37 16.10 -27.24 10.54
CA ALA A 37 15.71 -28.50 11.17
C ALA A 37 14.93 -29.41 10.22
N ILE A 38 14.05 -28.83 9.39
CA ILE A 38 13.19 -29.59 8.47
C ILE A 38 13.85 -29.86 7.11
N GLN A 39 14.87 -29.08 6.71
CA GLN A 39 15.56 -29.23 5.42
C GLN A 39 16.04 -30.68 5.13
N PRO A 40 16.68 -31.40 6.06
CA PRO A 40 17.13 -32.77 5.80
C PRO A 40 15.96 -33.73 5.52
N ILE A 41 14.80 -33.50 6.15
CA ILE A 41 13.59 -34.30 5.90
C ILE A 41 13.06 -34.01 4.50
N ILE A 42 13.03 -32.74 4.10
CA ILE A 42 12.57 -32.31 2.77
C ILE A 42 13.47 -32.88 1.67
N ASP A 43 14.78 -32.88 1.87
CA ASP A 43 15.77 -33.43 0.92
C ASP A 43 15.67 -34.97 0.76
N GLU A 44 15.09 -35.67 1.73
CA GLU A 44 14.86 -37.12 1.69
C GLU A 44 13.58 -37.52 0.92
N LEU A 45 12.66 -36.58 0.66
CA LEU A 45 11.40 -36.85 -0.05
C LEU A 45 11.64 -37.06 -1.55
N LYS A 46 10.88 -37.96 -2.16
CA LYS A 46 11.06 -38.38 -3.56
C LYS A 46 10.09 -37.74 -4.54
N SER A 47 9.01 -37.14 -4.04
CA SER A 47 7.96 -36.51 -4.84
C SER A 47 8.52 -35.55 -5.89
N GLU A 48 8.03 -35.64 -7.13
CA GLU A 48 8.43 -34.76 -8.25
C GLU A 48 8.25 -33.28 -7.91
N LEU A 49 7.09 -32.91 -7.35
CA LEU A 49 6.87 -31.57 -6.79
C LEU A 49 7.03 -31.64 -5.26
N ASN A 50 8.08 -30.98 -4.77
CA ASN A 50 8.36 -30.87 -3.34
C ASN A 50 8.67 -29.40 -2.99
N VAL A 51 7.65 -28.67 -2.52
CA VAL A 51 7.77 -27.23 -2.22
C VAL A 51 7.29 -26.95 -0.82
N PHE A 52 8.15 -26.33 -0.01
CA PHE A 52 7.84 -25.94 1.36
C PHE A 52 8.00 -24.44 1.56
N TYR A 53 7.01 -23.82 2.18
CA TYR A 53 7.10 -22.48 2.73
C TYR A 53 6.93 -22.55 4.24
N LEU A 54 8.05 -22.66 4.96
CA LEU A 54 8.06 -22.95 6.40
C LEU A 54 7.26 -24.22 6.71
N ASP A 55 6.17 -24.12 7.47
CA ASP A 55 5.31 -25.23 7.88
C ASP A 55 4.31 -25.65 6.79
N ASP A 56 4.08 -24.80 5.78
CA ASP A 56 3.19 -25.09 4.67
C ASP A 56 3.95 -25.84 3.56
N GLY A 57 3.88 -27.17 3.59
CA GLY A 57 4.43 -28.08 2.57
C GLY A 57 3.40 -28.49 1.52
N THR A 58 3.82 -28.56 0.26
CA THR A 58 3.02 -29.08 -0.86
C THR A 58 3.81 -30.15 -1.60
N LEU A 59 3.22 -31.34 -1.68
CA LEU A 59 3.77 -32.50 -2.38
C LEU A 59 2.85 -32.87 -3.56
N SER A 60 3.42 -33.23 -4.70
CA SER A 60 2.67 -33.78 -5.84
C SER A 60 3.49 -34.80 -6.59
N ASP A 61 2.92 -36.00 -6.76
CA ASP A 61 3.43 -37.15 -7.50
C ASP A 61 2.33 -38.23 -7.56
N ASP A 62 2.67 -39.45 -7.96
CA ASP A 62 1.84 -40.62 -7.85
C ASP A 62 1.36 -40.86 -6.40
N PRO A 63 0.10 -41.28 -6.19
CA PRO A 63 -0.47 -41.43 -4.84
C PRO A 63 0.32 -42.34 -3.90
N GLU A 64 0.94 -43.39 -4.43
CA GLU A 64 1.75 -44.33 -3.63
C GLU A 64 3.07 -43.71 -3.19
N VAL A 65 3.67 -42.84 -4.02
CA VAL A 65 4.89 -42.09 -3.67
C VAL A 65 4.57 -41.07 -2.60
N ILE A 66 3.49 -40.29 -2.78
CA ILE A 66 3.02 -39.31 -1.78
C ILE A 66 2.71 -39.99 -0.44
N LEU A 67 2.05 -41.15 -0.45
CA LEU A 67 1.79 -41.91 0.77
C LEU A 67 3.10 -42.26 1.49
N SER A 68 4.08 -42.81 0.77
CA SER A 68 5.37 -43.18 1.35
C SER A 68 6.16 -41.98 1.90
N ASP A 69 6.15 -40.87 1.18
CA ASP A 69 6.79 -39.62 1.58
C ASP A 69 6.08 -39.00 2.80
N PHE A 70 4.76 -39.07 2.85
CA PHE A 70 3.97 -38.62 4.00
C PHE A 70 4.23 -39.48 5.25
N MET A 71 4.40 -40.80 5.11
CA MET A 71 4.80 -41.66 6.22
C MET A 71 6.18 -41.24 6.76
N ASN A 72 7.15 -41.08 5.85
CA ASN A 72 8.50 -40.67 6.21
C ASN A 72 8.49 -39.30 6.90
N LEU A 73 7.69 -38.36 6.41
CA LEU A 73 7.53 -37.05 7.02
C LEU A 73 6.96 -37.14 8.45
N ILE A 74 5.95 -37.97 8.70
CA ILE A 74 5.39 -38.15 10.04
C ILE A 74 6.43 -38.75 10.99
N ASP A 75 7.11 -39.82 10.59
CA ASP A 75 8.08 -40.52 11.44
C ASP A 75 9.28 -39.61 11.78
N ARG A 76 9.86 -38.95 10.77
CA ARG A 76 11.02 -38.06 10.96
C ARG A 76 10.64 -36.77 11.67
N SER A 77 9.43 -36.25 11.46
CA SER A 77 8.96 -35.07 12.20
C SER A 77 8.76 -35.38 13.68
N GLN A 78 8.32 -36.59 14.03
CA GLN A 78 8.23 -37.03 15.43
C GLN A 78 9.59 -37.13 16.12
N GLU A 79 10.64 -37.56 15.41
CA GLU A 79 12.02 -37.54 15.94
C GLU A 79 12.48 -36.12 16.33
N LEU A 80 12.03 -35.12 15.57
CA LEU A 80 12.29 -33.70 15.85
C LEU A 80 11.31 -33.08 16.88
N GLY A 81 10.35 -33.85 17.39
CA GLY A 81 9.30 -33.37 18.30
C GLY A 81 8.24 -32.50 17.62
N LEU A 82 8.13 -32.55 16.29
CA LEU A 82 7.10 -31.89 15.50
C LEU A 82 5.91 -32.83 15.31
N GLN A 83 4.71 -32.26 15.26
CA GLN A 83 3.48 -33.00 14.98
C GLN A 83 2.76 -32.37 13.81
N VAL A 84 2.47 -33.18 12.80
CA VAL A 84 1.65 -32.78 11.66
C VAL A 84 0.21 -32.59 12.15
N ASN A 85 -0.47 -31.54 11.68
CA ASN A 85 -1.87 -31.29 12.02
C ASN A 85 -2.81 -31.87 10.95
N PRO A 86 -3.48 -33.01 11.21
CA PRO A 86 -4.30 -33.69 10.21
C PRO A 86 -5.48 -32.85 9.71
N MET A 87 -5.97 -31.90 10.52
CA MET A 87 -7.12 -31.06 10.15
C MET A 87 -6.77 -29.99 9.11
N LYS A 88 -5.48 -29.63 9.00
CA LYS A 88 -4.98 -28.66 8.01
C LYS A 88 -4.46 -29.31 6.74
N CYS A 89 -4.21 -30.62 6.77
CA CYS A 89 -3.74 -31.35 5.61
C CYS A 89 -4.90 -31.62 4.64
N GLU A 90 -4.68 -31.25 3.39
CA GLU A 90 -5.66 -31.32 2.31
C GLU A 90 -5.13 -32.20 1.18
N LEU A 91 -6.01 -33.02 0.60
CA LEU A 91 -5.68 -33.84 -0.57
C LEU A 91 -6.46 -33.36 -1.78
N TYR A 92 -5.77 -33.18 -2.90
CA TYR A 92 -6.37 -32.80 -4.16
C TYR A 92 -6.03 -33.85 -5.24
N PHE A 93 -7.05 -34.35 -5.93
CA PHE A 93 -6.90 -35.34 -6.98
C PHE A 93 -6.89 -34.64 -8.35
N CYS A 94 -5.75 -34.63 -9.03
CA CYS A 94 -5.58 -34.00 -10.34
C CYS A 94 -6.46 -34.65 -11.44
N SER A 95 -6.83 -35.92 -11.27
CA SER A 95 -7.77 -36.65 -12.14
C SER A 95 -9.21 -36.11 -12.10
N GLY A 96 -9.55 -35.28 -11.10
CA GLY A 96 -10.89 -34.73 -10.91
C GLY A 96 -11.88 -35.68 -10.24
N GLU A 97 -11.58 -36.98 -10.19
CA GLU A 97 -12.35 -37.99 -9.45
C GLU A 97 -11.64 -38.34 -8.14
N VAL A 98 -12.39 -38.35 -7.04
CA VAL A 98 -11.87 -38.74 -5.72
C VAL A 98 -11.83 -40.27 -5.67
N ASP A 99 -10.62 -40.83 -5.69
CA ASP A 99 -10.46 -42.24 -5.39
C ASP A 99 -10.59 -42.47 -3.89
N MET A 100 -11.73 -43.06 -3.49
CA MET A 100 -12.04 -43.34 -2.10
C MET A 100 -11.07 -44.34 -1.47
N ASN A 101 -10.43 -45.23 -2.25
CA ASN A 101 -9.45 -46.17 -1.71
C ASN A 101 -8.14 -45.48 -1.31
N ILE A 102 -7.76 -44.45 -2.05
CA ILE A 102 -6.59 -43.64 -1.73
C ILE A 102 -6.92 -42.75 -0.53
N LEU A 103 -8.10 -42.12 -0.53
CA LEU A 103 -8.57 -41.29 0.57
C LEU A 103 -8.60 -42.06 1.90
N THR A 104 -9.12 -43.29 1.92
CA THR A 104 -9.17 -44.11 3.14
C THR A 104 -7.77 -44.44 3.66
N ARG A 105 -6.82 -44.77 2.78
CA ARG A 105 -5.42 -45.00 3.19
C ARG A 105 -4.78 -43.77 3.84
N PHE A 106 -5.04 -42.58 3.32
CA PHE A 106 -4.58 -41.34 3.96
C PHE A 106 -5.32 -41.05 5.27
N GLN A 107 -6.61 -41.36 5.36
CA GLN A 107 -7.40 -41.21 6.59
C GLN A 107 -6.99 -42.21 7.68
N ASP A 108 -6.55 -43.41 7.32
CA ASP A 108 -6.00 -44.39 8.26
C ASP A 108 -4.75 -43.85 8.98
N MET A 109 -3.95 -43.04 8.28
CA MET A 109 -2.79 -42.36 8.85
C MET A 109 -3.14 -41.07 9.59
N ALA A 110 -4.07 -40.30 9.04
CA ALA A 110 -4.39 -38.96 9.48
C ALA A 110 -5.92 -38.76 9.38
N PRO A 111 -6.67 -39.07 10.46
CA PRO A 111 -8.13 -39.27 10.41
C PRO A 111 -8.96 -38.02 10.11
N CYS A 112 -8.33 -36.84 9.97
CA CYS A 112 -9.02 -35.59 9.66
C CYS A 112 -8.66 -35.00 8.28
N ILE A 113 -7.88 -35.72 7.45
CA ILE A 113 -7.55 -35.25 6.10
C ILE A 113 -8.83 -35.16 5.26
N LYS A 114 -8.98 -34.02 4.59
CA LYS A 114 -10.11 -33.75 3.70
C LYS A 114 -9.65 -33.77 2.25
N ALA A 115 -10.44 -34.43 1.40
CA ALA A 115 -10.35 -34.21 -0.04
C ALA A 115 -10.96 -32.85 -0.37
N VAL A 116 -10.21 -32.06 -1.14
CA VAL A 116 -10.58 -30.72 -1.55
C VAL A 116 -10.92 -30.74 -3.03
N SER A 117 -11.98 -30.03 -3.41
CA SER A 117 -12.38 -29.87 -4.79
C SER A 117 -11.72 -28.63 -5.40
N LYS A 118 -11.78 -28.49 -6.73
CA LYS A 118 -11.25 -27.32 -7.46
C LYS A 118 -11.71 -25.97 -6.89
N LYS A 119 -12.91 -25.90 -6.30
CA LYS A 119 -13.50 -24.67 -5.75
C LYS A 119 -12.92 -24.22 -4.42
N ASN A 120 -12.25 -25.11 -3.69
CA ASN A 120 -11.81 -24.85 -2.32
C ASN A 120 -10.28 -24.89 -2.15
N LEU A 121 -9.55 -25.28 -3.21
CA LEU A 121 -8.10 -25.40 -3.13
C LEU A 121 -7.44 -24.01 -3.09
N ASN A 122 -6.92 -23.66 -1.93
CA ASN A 122 -6.17 -22.43 -1.69
C ASN A 122 -4.74 -22.77 -1.28
N LEU A 123 -3.76 -22.16 -1.94
CA LEU A 123 -2.35 -22.32 -1.61
C LEU A 123 -1.77 -20.98 -1.15
N LEU A 124 -1.15 -20.96 0.04
CA LEU A 124 -0.55 -19.76 0.64
C LEU A 124 -1.48 -18.53 0.62
N GLY A 125 -2.79 -18.74 0.81
CA GLY A 125 -3.79 -17.67 0.80
C GLY A 125 -4.14 -17.12 -0.59
N ALA A 126 -3.94 -17.90 -1.65
CA ALA A 126 -4.43 -17.61 -2.99
C ALA A 126 -5.18 -18.83 -3.59
N PRO A 127 -6.29 -18.62 -4.32
CA PRO A 127 -6.99 -19.70 -5.00
C PRO A 127 -6.15 -20.19 -6.17
N VAL A 128 -6.02 -21.51 -6.29
CA VAL A 128 -5.26 -22.16 -7.38
C VAL A 128 -6.06 -22.13 -8.68
N PHE A 129 -7.37 -22.38 -8.59
CA PHE A 129 -8.25 -22.48 -9.75
C PHE A 129 -9.19 -21.28 -9.91
N GLU A 130 -9.64 -21.04 -11.14
CA GLU A 130 -10.54 -19.94 -11.50
C GLU A 130 -11.92 -20.10 -10.81
N GLU A 131 -12.39 -21.33 -10.63
CA GLU A 131 -13.69 -21.63 -10.03
C GLU A 131 -13.73 -21.28 -8.53
N ALA A 132 -12.59 -21.29 -7.85
CA ALA A 132 -12.46 -20.91 -6.44
C ALA A 132 -12.42 -19.38 -6.25
N PHE A 133 -12.12 -18.62 -7.31
CA PHE A 133 -11.81 -17.21 -7.20
C PHE A 133 -12.98 -16.38 -6.64
N LEU A 134 -14.20 -16.56 -7.16
CA LEU A 134 -15.35 -15.77 -6.74
C LEU A 134 -15.74 -16.03 -5.28
N GLU A 135 -15.73 -17.29 -4.85
CA GLU A 135 -16.04 -17.66 -3.47
C GLU A 135 -14.98 -17.12 -2.49
N PHE A 136 -13.70 -17.32 -2.82
CA PHE A 136 -12.57 -16.84 -2.03
C PHE A 136 -12.54 -15.31 -1.89
N THR A 137 -12.88 -14.58 -2.96
CA THR A 137 -12.80 -13.12 -2.96
C THR A 137 -14.01 -12.44 -2.32
N THR A 138 -15.12 -13.15 -2.14
CA THR A 138 -16.36 -12.60 -1.55
C THR A 138 -16.13 -12.06 -0.14
N GLU A 139 -15.39 -12.77 0.71
CA GLU A 139 -15.08 -12.29 2.06
C GLU A 139 -14.14 -11.09 2.05
N LYS A 140 -13.13 -11.09 1.16
CA LYS A 140 -12.20 -9.96 1.00
C LYS A 140 -12.93 -8.71 0.51
N PHE A 141 -13.90 -8.87 -0.38
CA PHE A 141 -14.76 -7.81 -0.89
C PHE A 141 -15.59 -7.18 0.25
N LYS A 142 -16.29 -7.99 1.05
CA LYS A 142 -17.04 -7.52 2.24
C LYS A 142 -16.14 -6.83 3.26
N SER A 143 -14.93 -7.36 3.47
CA SER A 143 -13.94 -6.73 4.35
C SER A 143 -13.54 -5.34 3.85
N LEU A 144 -13.27 -5.20 2.55
CA LEU A 144 -12.93 -3.90 1.93
C LEU A 144 -14.07 -2.89 2.08
N GLU A 145 -15.30 -3.28 1.79
CA GLU A 145 -16.47 -2.44 1.97
C GLU A 145 -16.61 -1.95 3.42
N THR A 146 -16.45 -2.86 4.39
CA THR A 146 -16.49 -2.53 5.82
C THR A 146 -15.40 -1.52 6.20
N MET A 147 -14.20 -1.67 5.64
CA MET A 147 -13.09 -0.74 5.89
C MET A 147 -13.36 0.64 5.28
N ILE A 148 -13.86 0.69 4.04
CA ILE A 148 -14.24 1.95 3.38
C ILE A 148 -15.29 2.70 4.21
N ASN A 149 -16.31 1.98 4.71
CA ASN A 149 -17.33 2.58 5.56
C ASN A 149 -16.77 3.15 6.87
N ARG A 150 -15.76 2.50 7.47
CA ARG A 150 -15.07 3.00 8.67
C ARG A 150 -14.21 4.23 8.38
N LEU A 151 -13.63 4.34 7.18
CA LEU A 151 -12.82 5.49 6.78
C LEU A 151 -13.63 6.79 6.71
N ILE A 152 -14.94 6.71 6.47
CA ILE A 152 -15.84 7.89 6.42
C ILE A 152 -15.86 8.63 7.77
N GLY A 153 -15.62 7.93 8.89
CA GLY A 153 -15.56 8.54 10.22
C GLY A 153 -14.27 9.31 10.52
N LEU A 154 -13.26 9.22 9.64
CA LEU A 154 -11.97 9.88 9.83
C LEU A 154 -11.90 11.23 9.07
N PRO A 155 -10.97 12.13 9.44
CA PRO A 155 -10.70 13.32 8.65
C PRO A 155 -10.37 12.96 7.19
N SER A 156 -10.91 13.70 6.22
CA SER A 156 -10.86 13.37 4.79
C SER A 156 -9.43 13.16 4.28
N HIS A 157 -8.47 13.92 4.78
CA HIS A 157 -7.06 13.78 4.40
C HIS A 157 -6.47 12.45 4.89
N VAL A 158 -6.76 12.07 6.14
CA VAL A 158 -6.32 10.79 6.74
C VAL A 158 -6.99 9.62 6.03
N ALA A 159 -8.31 9.71 5.83
CA ALA A 159 -9.10 8.70 5.15
C ALA A 159 -8.58 8.44 3.72
N TYR A 160 -8.32 9.50 2.95
CA TYR A 160 -7.72 9.40 1.62
C TYR A 160 -6.32 8.77 1.66
N PHE A 161 -5.46 9.22 2.59
CA PHE A 161 -4.10 8.70 2.70
C PHE A 161 -4.09 7.20 2.99
N LEU A 162 -4.95 6.75 3.90
CA LEU A 162 -5.11 5.33 4.22
C LEU A 162 -5.73 4.55 3.06
N LEU A 163 -6.76 5.08 2.40
CA LEU A 163 -7.39 4.44 1.25
C LEU A 163 -6.35 4.14 0.15
N LYS A 164 -5.54 5.15 -0.19
CA LYS A 164 -4.50 5.07 -1.20
C LYS A 164 -3.36 4.10 -0.84
N ASN A 165 -2.81 4.22 0.37
CA ASN A 165 -1.56 3.53 0.72
C ASN A 165 -1.77 2.17 1.40
N CYS A 166 -2.91 1.96 2.07
CA CYS A 166 -3.11 0.80 2.94
C CYS A 166 -4.24 -0.13 2.49
N PHE A 167 -5.30 0.39 1.86
CA PHE A 167 -6.53 -0.39 1.65
C PHE A 167 -6.78 -0.84 0.21
N ALA A 168 -6.52 0.01 -0.79
CA ALA A 168 -6.81 -0.33 -2.18
C ALA A 168 -5.82 -1.37 -2.74
N ILE A 169 -4.89 -0.92 -3.59
CA ILE A 169 -3.93 -1.80 -4.26
C ILE A 169 -3.08 -2.56 -3.24
N ALA A 170 -2.67 -1.93 -2.14
CA ALA A 170 -1.76 -2.54 -1.17
C ALA A 170 -2.28 -3.87 -0.58
N LYS A 171 -3.58 -3.98 -0.27
CA LYS A 171 -4.18 -5.23 0.22
C LYS A 171 -4.48 -6.25 -0.88
N LEU A 172 -4.75 -5.76 -2.09
CA LEU A 172 -5.10 -6.61 -3.22
C LEU A 172 -3.89 -7.07 -4.03
N THR A 173 -2.73 -6.44 -3.88
CA THR A 173 -1.54 -6.71 -4.70
C THR A 173 -1.14 -8.18 -4.71
N TYR A 174 -1.21 -8.86 -3.55
CA TYR A 174 -0.92 -10.29 -3.48
C TYR A 174 -1.88 -11.09 -4.37
N LEU A 175 -3.19 -10.93 -4.14
CA LEU A 175 -4.24 -11.59 -4.92
C LEU A 175 -4.14 -11.29 -6.43
N LEU A 176 -3.88 -10.03 -6.80
CA LEU A 176 -3.76 -9.61 -8.20
C LEU A 176 -2.52 -10.18 -8.90
N ARG A 177 -1.50 -10.58 -8.12
CA ARG A 177 -0.28 -11.21 -8.65
C ARG A 177 -0.41 -12.72 -8.76
N THR A 178 -1.18 -13.34 -7.87
CA THR A 178 -1.30 -14.81 -7.78
C THR A 178 -2.45 -15.35 -8.62
N SER A 179 -3.52 -14.59 -8.82
CA SER A 179 -4.77 -15.10 -9.39
C SER A 179 -5.20 -14.30 -10.63
N PRO A 180 -5.81 -14.94 -11.64
CA PRO A 180 -6.13 -14.32 -12.91
C PRO A 180 -7.39 -13.43 -12.87
N ALA A 181 -7.34 -12.37 -12.08
CA ALA A 181 -8.49 -11.50 -11.82
C ALA A 181 -9.05 -10.80 -13.07
N TRP A 182 -8.25 -10.61 -14.13
CA TRP A 182 -8.73 -9.96 -15.37
C TRP A 182 -9.77 -10.80 -16.14
N LYS A 183 -9.84 -12.12 -15.90
CA LYS A 183 -10.89 -12.98 -16.44
C LYS A 183 -12.28 -12.70 -15.84
N PHE A 184 -12.33 -11.99 -14.72
CA PHE A 184 -13.55 -11.60 -14.02
C PHE A 184 -13.76 -10.07 -14.09
N PRO A 185 -14.14 -9.52 -15.27
CA PRO A 185 -14.26 -8.08 -15.48
C PRO A 185 -15.39 -7.45 -14.64
N GLU A 186 -16.46 -8.19 -14.36
CA GLU A 186 -17.55 -7.75 -13.47
C GLU A 186 -17.04 -7.49 -12.06
N TRP A 187 -16.28 -8.45 -11.49
CA TRP A 187 -15.67 -8.31 -10.18
C TRP A 187 -14.69 -7.14 -10.10
N CYS A 188 -13.86 -6.94 -11.14
CA CYS A 188 -12.94 -5.79 -11.20
C CYS A 188 -13.70 -4.46 -11.23
N SER A 189 -14.78 -4.41 -12.02
CA SER A 189 -15.62 -3.21 -12.15
C SER A 189 -16.35 -2.87 -10.84
N ASP A 190 -16.84 -3.88 -10.13
CA ASP A 190 -17.52 -3.72 -8.85
C ASP A 190 -16.57 -3.15 -7.79
N LEU A 191 -15.34 -3.65 -7.72
CA LEU A 191 -14.33 -3.09 -6.82
C LEU A 191 -13.94 -1.66 -7.20
N ASP A 192 -13.77 -1.37 -8.49
CA ASP A 192 -13.49 0.00 -8.95
C ASP A 192 -14.64 0.95 -8.59
N ASN A 193 -15.89 0.49 -8.68
CA ASN A 193 -17.07 1.23 -8.24
C ASN A 193 -17.09 1.42 -6.72
N GLN A 194 -16.72 0.41 -5.93
CA GLN A 194 -16.61 0.55 -4.47
C GLN A 194 -15.53 1.57 -4.08
N LEU A 195 -14.36 1.53 -4.72
CA LEU A 195 -13.29 2.50 -4.49
C LEU A 195 -13.73 3.91 -4.88
N LYS A 196 -14.43 4.05 -6.01
CA LYS A 196 -15.02 5.32 -6.44
C LYS A 196 -16.02 5.85 -5.40
N ASN A 197 -16.99 5.03 -4.99
CA ASN A 197 -18.02 5.40 -4.02
C ASN A 197 -17.43 5.74 -2.64
N GLY A 198 -16.39 5.02 -2.23
CA GLY A 198 -15.61 5.31 -1.03
C GLY A 198 -14.92 6.67 -1.10
N LEU A 199 -14.27 6.96 -2.23
CA LEU A 199 -13.60 8.24 -2.46
C LEU A 199 -14.60 9.40 -2.52
N GLU A 200 -15.73 9.23 -3.20
CA GLU A 200 -16.83 10.20 -3.25
C GLU A 200 -17.37 10.51 -1.84
N SER A 201 -17.54 9.47 -1.00
CA SER A 201 -18.00 9.62 0.38
C SER A 201 -16.99 10.35 1.27
N ILE A 202 -15.71 9.97 1.19
CA ILE A 202 -14.62 10.57 1.98
C ILE A 202 -14.45 12.07 1.65
N LEU A 203 -14.52 12.39 0.36
CA LEU A 203 -14.35 13.76 -0.13
C LEU A 203 -15.67 14.54 -0.15
N ASN A 204 -16.81 13.88 0.08
CA ASN A 204 -18.14 14.45 -0.08
C ASN A 204 -18.27 15.24 -1.40
N ILE A 205 -17.96 14.57 -2.51
CA ILE A 205 -18.06 15.07 -3.90
C ILE A 205 -18.64 14.01 -4.82
N ARG A 206 -19.14 14.42 -5.99
CA ARG A 206 -19.52 13.50 -7.06
C ARG A 206 -18.49 13.55 -8.18
N LEU A 207 -18.04 12.39 -8.64
CA LEU A 207 -17.04 12.26 -9.69
C LEU A 207 -17.72 11.75 -10.98
N ASP A 208 -17.66 12.56 -12.03
CA ASP A 208 -18.02 12.11 -13.37
C ASP A 208 -16.98 11.10 -13.93
N CYS A 209 -17.26 10.50 -15.09
CA CYS A 209 -16.36 9.49 -15.68
C CYS A 209 -14.96 10.04 -16.02
N VAL A 210 -14.86 11.32 -16.38
CA VAL A 210 -13.59 11.97 -16.74
C VAL A 210 -12.78 12.27 -15.48
N GLN A 211 -13.44 12.78 -14.45
CA GLN A 211 -12.87 13.08 -13.14
C GLN A 211 -12.43 11.79 -12.44
N TRP A 212 -13.21 10.71 -12.53
CA TRP A 212 -12.79 9.41 -12.02
C TRP A 212 -11.55 8.90 -12.74
N THR A 213 -11.52 8.98 -14.07
CA THR A 213 -10.35 8.59 -14.86
C THR A 213 -9.10 9.40 -14.47
N LYS A 214 -9.24 10.73 -14.27
CA LYS A 214 -8.16 11.58 -13.77
C LYS A 214 -7.74 11.20 -12.34
N ALA A 215 -8.68 10.94 -11.44
CA ALA A 215 -8.38 10.53 -10.07
C ALA A 215 -7.56 9.23 -10.04
N SER A 216 -7.83 8.32 -10.98
CA SER A 216 -7.11 7.05 -11.09
C SER A 216 -5.69 7.16 -11.62
N LEU A 217 -5.33 8.26 -12.29
CA LEU A 217 -3.99 8.47 -12.83
C LEU A 217 -2.92 8.59 -11.73
N PRO A 218 -1.64 8.31 -12.07
CA PRO A 218 -0.53 8.56 -11.16
C PRO A 218 -0.49 10.00 -10.69
N ILE A 219 -0.03 10.20 -9.45
CA ILE A 219 0.20 11.55 -8.91
C ILE A 219 1.20 12.29 -9.81
N LYS A 220 2.23 11.60 -10.29
CA LYS A 220 3.20 12.12 -11.28
C LYS A 220 2.55 12.53 -12.61
N SER A 221 1.42 11.94 -12.96
CA SER A 221 0.67 12.22 -14.19
C SER A 221 -0.52 13.18 -13.96
N GLY A 222 -0.61 13.78 -12.78
CA GLY A 222 -1.66 14.74 -12.41
C GLY A 222 -2.89 14.16 -11.72
N GLY A 223 -2.94 12.85 -11.46
CA GLY A 223 -4.06 12.20 -10.78
C GLY A 223 -3.97 12.21 -9.26
N LEU A 224 -4.87 11.46 -8.61
CA LEU A 224 -4.89 11.25 -7.16
C LEU A 224 -4.22 9.94 -6.74
N GLY A 225 -3.80 9.08 -7.67
CA GLY A 225 -3.13 7.84 -7.33
C GLY A 225 -4.05 6.70 -6.86
N ILE A 226 -5.38 6.84 -6.97
CA ILE A 226 -6.34 5.77 -6.69
C ILE A 226 -6.55 4.94 -7.95
N ARG A 227 -5.57 4.09 -8.27
CA ARG A 227 -5.61 3.32 -9.53
C ARG A 227 -6.83 2.41 -9.60
N LYS A 228 -7.31 2.22 -10.82
CA LYS A 228 -8.27 1.18 -11.13
C LYS A 228 -7.60 -0.18 -11.04
N ILE A 229 -8.32 -1.13 -10.47
CA ILE A 229 -7.92 -2.53 -10.38
C ILE A 229 -7.91 -3.12 -11.79
N THR A 230 -8.89 -2.78 -12.62
CA THR A 230 -8.98 -3.19 -14.02
C THR A 230 -7.71 -2.88 -14.82
N ASP A 231 -7.06 -1.74 -14.54
CA ASP A 231 -5.82 -1.34 -15.23
C ASP A 231 -4.56 -2.06 -14.70
N ILE A 232 -4.63 -2.68 -13.51
CA ILE A 232 -3.48 -3.24 -12.79
C ILE A 232 -3.47 -4.76 -12.79
N THR A 233 -4.63 -5.42 -12.79
CA THR A 233 -4.76 -6.88 -12.64
C THR A 233 -3.85 -7.64 -13.61
N LEU A 234 -3.96 -7.31 -14.90
CA LEU A 234 -3.20 -7.92 -15.98
C LEU A 234 -1.68 -7.70 -15.85
N PRO A 235 -1.16 -6.45 -15.76
CA PRO A 235 0.27 -6.24 -15.62
C PRO A 235 0.83 -6.77 -14.30
N ALA A 236 0.05 -6.78 -13.21
CA ALA A 236 0.49 -7.32 -11.92
C ALA A 236 0.72 -8.83 -12.00
N PHE A 237 -0.20 -9.57 -12.60
CA PHE A 237 -0.05 -11.00 -12.82
C PHE A 237 1.12 -11.32 -13.74
N LEU A 238 1.19 -10.67 -14.92
CA LEU A 238 2.29 -10.86 -15.88
C LEU A 238 3.67 -10.58 -15.27
N ALA A 239 3.78 -9.53 -14.46
CA ALA A 239 5.04 -9.22 -13.78
C ALA A 239 5.41 -10.30 -12.75
N SER A 240 4.42 -10.90 -12.10
CA SER A 240 4.62 -11.99 -11.14
C SER A 240 5.04 -13.28 -11.85
N THR A 241 4.33 -13.68 -12.90
CA THR A 241 4.63 -14.89 -13.68
C THR A 241 6.02 -14.84 -14.28
N PHE A 242 6.37 -13.72 -14.91
CA PHE A 242 7.72 -13.51 -15.45
C PHE A 242 8.78 -13.52 -14.35
N GLY A 243 8.49 -12.94 -13.17
CA GLY A 243 9.41 -12.90 -12.04
C GLY A 243 9.72 -14.28 -11.45
N VAL A 244 8.76 -15.21 -11.50
CA VAL A 244 8.93 -16.58 -10.95
C VAL A 244 9.35 -17.60 -12.00
N HIS A 245 9.34 -17.27 -13.29
CA HIS A 245 9.64 -18.18 -14.39
C HIS A 245 10.96 -18.98 -14.19
N ALA A 246 12.04 -18.30 -13.77
CA ALA A 246 13.32 -18.97 -13.52
C ALA A 246 13.25 -19.97 -12.36
N LEU A 247 12.46 -19.67 -11.32
CA LEU A 247 12.26 -20.55 -10.16
C LEU A 247 11.39 -21.75 -10.54
N VAL A 248 10.33 -21.54 -11.33
CA VAL A 248 9.48 -22.64 -11.81
C VAL A 248 10.28 -23.63 -12.64
N ASN A 249 11.13 -23.15 -13.56
CA ASN A 249 11.99 -24.01 -14.36
C ASN A 249 13.05 -24.76 -13.51
N PHE A 250 13.44 -24.21 -12.36
CA PHE A 250 14.32 -24.90 -11.43
C PHE A 250 13.60 -26.01 -10.67
N ILE A 251 12.36 -25.77 -10.24
CA ILE A 251 11.56 -26.72 -9.45
C ILE A 251 11.04 -27.86 -10.34
N CYS A 252 10.52 -27.56 -11.53
CA CYS A 252 9.98 -28.54 -12.48
C CYS A 252 10.61 -28.35 -13.86
N PRO A 253 11.79 -28.96 -14.12
CA PRO A 253 12.48 -28.86 -15.40
C PRO A 253 11.75 -29.59 -16.56
N SER A 254 10.82 -30.49 -16.24
CA SER A 254 10.05 -31.33 -17.16
C SER A 254 8.91 -30.60 -17.90
N LEU A 255 8.60 -29.35 -17.50
CA LEU A 255 7.67 -28.48 -18.22
C LEU A 255 8.35 -27.91 -19.48
N ASP A 256 8.45 -28.74 -20.52
CA ASP A 256 8.89 -28.32 -21.86
C ASP A 256 7.93 -27.22 -22.39
N GLU A 257 8.52 -26.12 -22.87
CA GLU A 257 7.86 -24.93 -23.46
C GLU A 257 6.90 -24.13 -22.56
N GLY A 258 7.46 -23.51 -21.51
CA GLY A 258 7.42 -22.05 -21.29
C GLY A 258 6.07 -21.30 -21.32
N THR A 259 4.95 -21.99 -21.26
CA THR A 259 3.62 -21.38 -21.21
C THR A 259 3.20 -21.37 -19.76
N VAL A 260 3.60 -20.31 -19.04
CA VAL A 260 2.90 -20.00 -17.80
C VAL A 260 1.42 -19.85 -18.16
N HIS A 261 0.56 -20.65 -17.53
CA HIS A 261 -0.88 -20.66 -17.80
C HIS A 261 -1.38 -19.21 -17.87
N LEU A 262 -1.99 -18.83 -19.01
CA LEU A 262 -2.53 -17.51 -19.34
C LEU A 262 -1.55 -16.40 -19.73
N GLU A 263 -0.25 -16.67 -19.85
CA GLU A 263 0.72 -15.64 -20.24
C GLU A 263 0.52 -15.15 -21.68
N GLU A 264 0.20 -16.03 -22.62
CA GLU A 264 -0.08 -15.67 -24.01
C GLU A 264 -1.40 -14.88 -24.14
N GLU A 265 -2.48 -15.37 -23.52
CA GLU A 265 -3.78 -14.67 -23.45
C GLU A 265 -3.65 -13.27 -22.83
N ALA A 266 -2.78 -13.14 -21.81
CA ALA A 266 -2.53 -11.88 -21.14
C ALA A 266 -1.72 -10.88 -21.99
N LYS A 267 -0.83 -11.37 -22.88
CA LYS A 267 -0.07 -10.53 -23.82
C LYS A 267 -0.97 -9.95 -24.92
N GLU A 268 -1.96 -10.71 -25.40
CA GLU A 268 -2.89 -10.29 -26.46
C GLU A 268 -3.86 -9.18 -26.01
N THR A 269 -4.18 -9.11 -24.72
CA THR A 269 -5.19 -8.18 -24.17
C THR A 269 -4.71 -6.71 -24.10
N LYS A 270 -3.44 -6.41 -24.44
CA LYS A 270 -2.88 -5.04 -24.36
C LYS A 270 -3.36 -4.12 -25.49
N SER A 271 -4.44 -3.40 -25.25
CA SER A 271 -4.64 -2.07 -25.83
C SER A 271 -5.39 -1.20 -24.83
N PHE A 272 -4.99 0.07 -24.70
CA PHE A 272 -5.66 1.21 -24.05
C PHE A 272 -4.72 2.00 -23.10
N GLN A 273 -4.22 3.11 -23.62
CA GLN A 273 -3.81 4.26 -22.81
C GLN A 273 -4.54 5.49 -23.34
N HIS A 274 -5.39 6.08 -22.50
CA HIS A 274 -5.99 7.38 -22.79
C HIS A 274 -5.16 8.50 -22.13
N SER A 275 -4.64 9.39 -22.97
CA SER A 275 -3.91 10.60 -22.60
C SER A 275 -4.88 11.75 -22.27
N TYR A 276 -5.20 11.93 -20.99
CA TYR A 276 -5.83 13.16 -20.50
C TYR A 276 -5.01 13.71 -19.35
N SER A 277 -4.07 14.62 -19.64
CA SER A 277 -3.30 15.28 -18.60
C SER A 277 -2.99 16.72 -18.99
N SER A 278 -3.21 17.65 -18.06
CA SER A 278 -2.76 19.04 -18.20
C SER A 278 -1.31 19.14 -17.71
N ASN A 279 -0.42 19.70 -18.54
CA ASN A 279 1.03 19.79 -18.27
C ASN A 279 1.39 20.37 -16.90
N ALA A 280 0.57 21.28 -16.36
CA ALA A 280 0.80 21.90 -15.04
C ALA A 280 0.71 20.90 -13.86
N LEU A 281 -0.12 19.85 -13.97
CA LEU A 281 -0.29 18.85 -12.92
C LEU A 281 0.77 17.74 -12.94
N GLN A 282 1.62 17.73 -13.98
CA GLN A 282 2.75 16.80 -14.12
C GLN A 282 4.07 17.40 -13.65
N LEU A 283 4.09 18.69 -13.28
CA LEU A 283 5.30 19.33 -12.80
C LEU A 283 5.81 18.64 -11.53
N PRO A 284 7.14 18.53 -11.35
CA PRO A 284 7.74 18.08 -10.10
C PRO A 284 7.12 18.81 -8.90
N GLU A 285 6.93 18.10 -7.79
CA GLU A 285 6.33 18.61 -6.54
C GLU A 285 4.84 19.01 -6.58
N SER A 286 4.19 19.11 -7.74
CA SER A 286 2.77 19.50 -7.85
C SER A 286 1.80 18.60 -7.08
N GLY A 287 2.20 17.36 -6.81
CA GLY A 287 1.45 16.37 -6.03
C GLY A 287 2.16 15.93 -4.74
N ALA A 288 3.21 16.64 -4.29
CA ALA A 288 3.97 16.27 -3.09
C ALA A 288 3.10 16.26 -1.82
N TRP A 289 2.15 17.18 -1.72
CA TRP A 289 1.18 17.26 -0.62
C TRP A 289 0.30 16.01 -0.49
N LEU A 290 0.06 15.25 -1.57
CA LEU A 290 -0.67 13.97 -1.56
C LEU A 290 0.22 12.78 -1.12
N GLN A 291 1.52 13.01 -0.98
CA GLN A 291 2.53 12.01 -0.60
C GLN A 291 3.16 12.31 0.76
N ALA A 292 2.94 13.52 1.30
CA ALA A 292 3.47 13.92 2.60
C ALA A 292 2.91 13.05 3.73
N ILE A 293 3.76 12.76 4.72
CA ILE A 293 3.34 12.12 5.96
C ILE A 293 2.41 13.09 6.71
N LEU A 294 1.29 12.58 7.20
CA LEU A 294 0.30 13.38 7.91
C LEU A 294 0.74 13.65 9.34
N SER A 295 1.01 14.91 9.66
CA SER A 295 1.36 15.36 11.00
C SER A 295 0.84 16.76 11.27
N SER A 296 0.06 16.92 12.33
CA SER A 296 -0.37 18.23 12.83
C SER A 296 0.82 19.06 13.32
N HIS A 297 1.81 18.42 13.96
CA HIS A 297 2.99 19.09 14.53
C HIS A 297 3.89 19.72 13.46
N ILE A 298 3.97 19.11 12.28
CA ILE A 298 4.80 19.61 11.17
C ILE A 298 3.97 20.51 10.23
N GLY A 299 2.64 20.50 10.37
CA GLY A 299 1.71 21.30 9.56
C GLY A 299 1.37 20.66 8.22
N THR A 300 1.60 19.36 8.05
CA THR A 300 1.28 18.62 6.81
C THR A 300 -0.15 18.04 6.83
N LEU A 301 -0.80 18.01 7.99
CA LEU A 301 -2.21 17.61 8.11
C LEU A 301 -3.15 18.78 7.82
N MET A 302 -3.77 18.78 6.64
CA MET A 302 -4.87 19.69 6.30
C MET A 302 -6.20 19.31 6.96
N ASP A 303 -7.02 20.31 7.25
CA ASP A 303 -8.42 20.13 7.60
C ASP A 303 -9.25 19.61 6.41
N ASN A 304 -10.45 19.11 6.70
CA ASN A 304 -11.30 18.47 5.70
C ASN A 304 -11.66 19.40 4.54
N ASN A 305 -11.96 20.68 4.80
CA ASN A 305 -12.39 21.58 3.75
C ASN A 305 -11.22 22.00 2.87
N SER A 306 -10.08 22.35 3.46
CA SER A 306 -8.87 22.68 2.70
C SER A 306 -8.42 21.50 1.83
N PHE A 307 -8.40 20.28 2.40
CA PHE A 307 -8.05 19.08 1.64
C PHE A 307 -9.03 18.83 0.48
N ARG A 308 -10.34 18.92 0.73
CA ARG A 308 -11.37 18.75 -0.30
C ARG A 308 -11.22 19.75 -1.43
N VAL A 309 -11.04 21.04 -1.13
CA VAL A 309 -10.85 22.09 -2.14
C VAL A 309 -9.60 21.84 -2.98
N CYS A 310 -8.47 21.49 -2.35
CA CYS A 310 -7.24 21.12 -3.07
C CYS A 310 -7.44 19.94 -4.02
N VAL A 311 -8.15 18.90 -3.57
CA VAL A 311 -8.46 17.73 -4.39
C VAL A 311 -9.38 18.11 -5.55
N VAL A 312 -10.47 18.83 -5.31
CA VAL A 312 -11.43 19.27 -6.33
C VAL A 312 -10.75 20.13 -7.40
N LEU A 313 -9.90 21.08 -7.00
CA LEU A 313 -9.11 21.90 -7.92
C LEU A 313 -8.16 21.05 -8.79
N ARG A 314 -7.56 20.01 -8.22
CA ARG A 314 -6.64 19.10 -8.92
C ARG A 314 -7.37 18.24 -9.96
N ILE A 315 -8.54 17.70 -9.63
CA ILE A 315 -9.31 16.86 -10.56
C ILE A 315 -10.06 17.73 -11.60
N GLY A 316 -10.31 18.99 -11.28
CA GLY A 316 -11.11 19.93 -12.08
C GLY A 316 -12.61 19.75 -11.88
N SER A 317 -13.03 19.44 -10.64
CA SER A 317 -14.44 19.34 -10.26
C SER A 317 -14.96 20.72 -9.81
N PRO A 318 -16.28 20.99 -9.86
CA PRO A 318 -16.83 22.29 -9.46
C PRO A 318 -16.58 22.58 -7.96
N VAL A 319 -15.94 23.71 -7.67
CA VAL A 319 -15.64 24.16 -6.29
C VAL A 319 -16.77 25.03 -5.74
N TYR A 320 -17.28 25.95 -6.56
CA TYR A 320 -18.24 26.98 -6.13
C TYR A 320 -19.48 27.02 -7.02
N ARG A 321 -20.54 27.64 -6.49
CA ARG A 321 -21.61 28.19 -7.32
C ARG A 321 -21.15 29.52 -7.91
N PRO A 322 -21.51 29.86 -9.16
CA PRO A 322 -21.08 31.10 -9.78
C PRO A 322 -21.52 32.31 -8.94
N TYR A 323 -20.61 33.26 -8.71
CA TYR A 323 -20.88 34.47 -7.92
C TYR A 323 -20.02 35.65 -8.42
N ASN A 324 -20.36 36.87 -8.00
CA ASN A 324 -19.59 38.06 -8.35
C ASN A 324 -18.54 38.35 -7.27
N CYS A 325 -17.27 38.37 -7.66
CA CYS A 325 -16.17 38.71 -6.75
C CYS A 325 -16.18 40.22 -6.44
N ILE A 326 -15.59 40.59 -5.30
CA ILE A 326 -15.38 41.98 -4.86
C ILE A 326 -14.52 42.77 -5.88
N CYS A 327 -13.73 42.09 -6.71
CA CYS A 327 -13.00 42.72 -7.81
C CYS A 327 -13.88 43.13 -9.01
N GLY A 328 -15.14 42.71 -9.04
CA GLY A 328 -16.09 42.94 -10.15
C GLY A 328 -16.11 41.84 -11.20
N ALA A 329 -15.26 40.83 -11.10
CA ALA A 329 -15.25 39.69 -12.03
C ALA A 329 -16.29 38.63 -11.65
N GLN A 330 -16.86 37.97 -12.66
CA GLN A 330 -17.73 36.82 -12.48
C GLN A 330 -16.88 35.56 -12.24
N VAL A 331 -17.03 34.95 -11.07
CA VAL A 331 -16.30 33.74 -10.69
C VAL A 331 -17.02 32.53 -11.24
N SER A 332 -16.33 31.79 -12.10
CA SER A 332 -16.78 30.50 -12.61
C SER A 332 -16.60 29.39 -11.56
N ILE A 333 -17.23 28.24 -11.83
CA ILE A 333 -17.29 27.07 -10.94
C ILE A 333 -15.93 26.45 -10.61
N ASP A 334 -14.88 26.78 -11.35
CA ASP A 334 -13.54 26.18 -11.29
C ASP A 334 -12.66 26.72 -10.15
N GLY A 335 -13.09 27.78 -9.46
CA GLY A 335 -12.42 28.29 -8.25
C GLY A 335 -11.04 28.91 -8.46
N ARG A 336 -10.52 28.94 -9.69
CA ARG A 336 -9.19 29.51 -10.02
C ARG A 336 -9.14 31.02 -9.87
N HIS A 337 -10.28 31.70 -9.90
CA HIS A 337 -10.34 33.16 -9.74
C HIS A 337 -9.77 33.62 -8.40
N GLU A 338 -10.15 32.95 -7.32
CA GLU A 338 -9.72 33.32 -5.97
C GLU A 338 -8.23 33.16 -5.74
N LEU A 339 -7.58 32.26 -6.49
CA LEU A 339 -6.13 32.04 -6.40
C LEU A 339 -5.31 33.19 -7.01
N HIS A 340 -5.87 34.00 -7.91
CA HIS A 340 -5.16 35.09 -8.59
C HIS A 340 -5.74 36.49 -8.34
N CYS A 341 -6.94 36.60 -7.79
CA CYS A 341 -7.60 37.88 -7.59
C CYS A 341 -6.79 38.82 -6.70
N GLY A 342 -6.39 39.97 -7.25
CA GLY A 342 -5.57 40.97 -6.54
C GLY A 342 -6.27 41.65 -5.37
N LYS A 343 -7.61 41.61 -5.32
CA LYS A 343 -8.43 42.10 -4.20
C LYS A 343 -8.84 40.99 -3.21
N GLY A 344 -8.38 39.75 -3.43
CA GLY A 344 -8.66 38.62 -2.56
C GLY A 344 -7.79 38.64 -1.30
N SER A 345 -8.40 38.41 -0.14
CA SER A 345 -7.70 38.34 1.16
C SER A 345 -6.67 37.21 1.24
N GLY A 346 -6.82 36.14 0.44
CA GLY A 346 -5.95 34.97 0.43
C GLY A 346 -4.51 35.22 -0.06
N ARG A 347 -4.19 36.35 -0.70
CA ARG A 347 -2.81 36.69 -1.11
C ARG A 347 -1.90 36.89 0.11
N PHE A 348 -2.36 37.68 1.07
CA PHE A 348 -1.58 38.02 2.26
C PHE A 348 -1.34 36.79 3.14
N LEU A 349 -2.37 35.94 3.32
CA LEU A 349 -2.26 34.69 4.07
C LEU A 349 -1.24 33.73 3.46
N ARG A 350 -1.27 33.50 2.14
CA ARG A 350 -0.29 32.61 1.45
C ARG A 350 1.15 33.10 1.59
N HIS A 351 1.36 34.41 1.48
CA HIS A 351 2.68 35.01 1.63
C HIS A 351 3.21 34.88 3.06
N ASN A 352 2.36 35.12 4.06
CA ASN A 352 2.72 34.97 5.47
C ASN A 352 3.06 33.50 5.80
N GLU A 353 2.26 32.54 5.34
CA GLU A 353 2.53 31.11 5.52
C GLU A 353 3.87 30.68 4.91
N LEU A 354 4.20 31.16 3.71
CA LEU A 354 5.52 30.90 3.10
C LEU A 354 6.65 31.47 3.96
N ASN A 355 6.50 32.69 4.45
CA ASN A 355 7.49 33.32 5.32
C ASN A 355 7.66 32.54 6.64
N ASP A 356 6.57 32.05 7.23
CA ASP A 356 6.60 31.21 8.42
C ASP A 356 7.29 29.86 8.18
N ILE A 357 7.09 29.24 7.02
CA ILE A 357 7.80 28.00 6.63
C ILE A 357 9.30 28.26 6.53
N VAL A 358 9.72 29.30 5.80
CA VAL A 358 11.15 29.61 5.64
C VAL A 358 11.78 29.94 7.00
N LYS A 359 11.08 30.72 7.84
CA LYS A 359 11.51 31.01 9.21
C LYS A 359 11.70 29.73 10.03
N ARG A 360 10.74 28.79 9.98
CA ARG A 360 10.85 27.51 10.69
C ARG A 360 12.06 26.70 10.20
N SER A 361 12.29 26.64 8.89
CA SER A 361 13.45 25.95 8.31
C SER A 361 14.79 26.56 8.74
N LEU A 362 14.89 27.90 8.77
CA LEU A 362 16.10 28.58 9.25
C LEU A 362 16.30 28.36 10.77
N SER A 363 15.22 28.42 11.54
CA SER A 363 15.23 28.15 12.98
C SER A 363 15.70 26.72 13.29
N SER A 364 15.30 25.73 12.50
CA SER A 364 15.73 24.34 12.67
C SER A 364 17.22 24.12 12.37
N MET A 365 17.82 25.00 11.58
CA MET A 365 19.27 25.03 11.33
C MET A 365 20.02 25.86 12.38
N ALA A 366 19.37 26.23 13.48
CA ALA A 366 19.88 27.13 14.53
C ALA A 366 20.30 28.51 14.01
N MET A 367 19.77 28.94 12.87
CA MET A 367 20.00 30.28 12.32
C MET A 367 19.04 31.28 12.97
N PRO A 368 19.53 32.41 13.50
CA PRO A 368 18.66 33.43 14.08
C PRO A 368 17.89 34.14 12.96
N CYS A 369 16.58 33.92 12.88
CA CYS A 369 15.69 34.54 11.89
C CYS A 369 14.48 35.19 12.55
N LEU A 370 14.19 36.44 12.17
CA LEU A 370 13.04 37.21 12.64
C LEU A 370 12.22 37.62 11.42
N LEU A 371 10.90 37.53 11.54
CA LEU A 371 9.99 38.13 10.55
C LEU A 371 9.95 39.63 10.81
N GLU A 372 9.81 40.41 9.74
CA GLU A 372 9.73 41.86 9.83
C GLU A 372 8.58 42.27 10.78
N PRO A 373 8.84 43.07 11.82
CA PRO A 373 7.80 43.54 12.73
C PRO A 373 6.77 44.39 11.99
N GLY A 374 5.49 44.07 12.15
CA GLY A 374 4.41 44.90 11.64
C GLY A 374 4.38 46.28 12.32
N GLY A 375 4.13 47.34 11.56
CA GLY A 375 3.96 48.70 12.10
C GLY A 375 5.20 49.60 12.03
N LEU A 376 6.28 49.19 11.37
CA LEU A 376 7.44 50.05 11.07
C LEU A 376 7.17 51.09 9.95
N VAL A 377 5.90 51.49 9.79
CA VAL A 377 5.42 52.27 8.63
C VAL A 377 5.72 53.76 8.84
N ARG A 378 6.41 54.35 7.86
CA ARG A 378 6.43 55.80 7.60
C ARG A 378 5.08 56.22 6.99
N ASP A 379 4.68 57.48 7.15
CA ASP A 379 3.40 58.03 6.67
C ASP A 379 3.10 57.85 5.16
N ASP A 380 4.02 57.28 4.37
CA ASP A 380 3.93 57.07 2.92
C ASP A 380 3.39 55.69 2.50
N GLY A 381 3.10 54.80 3.45
CA GLY A 381 2.50 53.48 3.18
C GLY A 381 3.43 52.49 2.46
N LYS A 382 4.73 52.77 2.37
CA LYS A 382 5.75 51.86 1.81
C LYS A 382 6.43 51.08 2.94
N ARG A 383 6.75 49.80 2.68
CA ARG A 383 7.58 49.01 3.61
C ARG A 383 9.02 49.55 3.60
N PRO A 384 9.67 49.69 4.76
CA PRO A 384 11.08 50.11 4.80
C PRO A 384 11.97 48.96 4.33
N ASP A 385 12.52 49.08 3.13
CA ASP A 385 13.54 48.15 2.65
C ASP A 385 14.77 48.21 3.57
N GLY A 386 15.01 47.16 4.36
CA GLY A 386 16.30 46.89 5.02
C GLY A 386 16.64 47.69 6.29
N MET A 387 15.71 47.84 7.26
CA MET A 387 16.09 48.36 8.59
C MET A 387 16.65 47.26 9.51
N ASN A 388 17.94 47.35 9.83
CA ASN A 388 18.56 46.57 10.91
C ASN A 388 18.37 47.28 12.25
N LEU A 389 17.58 46.68 13.15
CA LEU A 389 17.38 47.16 14.53
C LEU A 389 18.56 46.73 15.41
N PHE A 390 19.60 47.56 15.51
CA PHE A 390 20.62 47.42 16.55
C PHE A 390 20.10 48.01 17.86
N ARG A 391 19.94 47.17 18.89
CA ARG A 391 19.55 47.63 20.21
C ARG A 391 20.78 48.18 20.93
N GLY A 392 21.01 49.49 20.77
CA GLY A 392 21.89 50.33 21.59
C GLY A 392 23.36 49.94 21.61
N VAL A 393 24.20 50.64 20.84
CA VAL A 393 25.45 51.32 21.25
C VAL A 393 25.93 52.09 20.00
N GLU A 394 26.19 53.39 20.11
CA GLU A 394 26.96 54.13 19.10
C GLU A 394 28.37 53.54 19.03
N VAL A 395 28.73 52.84 17.94
CA VAL A 395 30.11 52.43 17.71
C VAL A 395 30.53 52.79 16.30
N ASN A 396 31.28 53.88 16.20
CA ASN A 396 32.20 54.15 15.10
C ASN A 396 33.32 53.11 15.15
N THR A 397 33.21 51.98 14.43
CA THR A 397 34.32 51.24 13.81
C THR A 397 33.82 50.01 13.07
N TRP A 398 34.29 49.86 11.83
CA TRP A 398 34.08 48.70 10.97
C TRP A 398 34.86 47.47 11.47
N PHE A 399 34.34 46.27 11.17
CA PHE A 399 34.90 44.93 11.43
C PHE A 399 34.69 44.30 12.82
N ARG A 400 33.50 43.71 13.01
CA ARG A 400 33.28 42.36 13.57
C ARG A 400 31.82 41.98 13.33
N MET A 401 31.54 41.05 12.42
CA MET A 401 30.20 40.50 12.21
C MET A 401 29.79 39.62 13.43
N PRO A 402 28.70 39.95 14.15
CA PRO A 402 27.98 39.00 15.01
C PRO A 402 27.03 38.14 14.15
N PRO A 403 26.41 37.07 14.69
CA PRO A 403 25.80 36.01 13.89
C PRO A 403 24.75 36.58 12.94
N VAL A 404 24.91 36.25 11.65
CA VAL A 404 24.08 36.72 10.55
C VAL A 404 22.60 36.45 10.88
N GLN A 405 21.87 37.51 11.27
CA GLN A 405 20.42 37.49 11.25
C GLN A 405 19.99 37.61 9.79
N ILE A 406 19.42 36.55 9.25
CA ILE A 406 18.84 36.59 7.90
C ILE A 406 17.49 37.28 8.03
N LEU A 407 17.41 38.52 7.56
CA LEU A 407 16.15 39.24 7.38
C LEU A 407 15.53 38.76 6.06
N LEU A 408 14.41 38.05 6.12
CA LEU A 408 13.64 37.68 4.94
C LEU A 408 12.84 38.88 4.46
N LEU A 409 13.43 39.65 3.56
CA LEU A 409 12.73 40.68 2.79
C LEU A 409 11.92 40.00 1.70
N THR A 410 10.60 40.04 1.81
CA THR A 410 9.71 39.53 0.76
C THR A 410 8.92 40.68 0.14
N HIS A 411 9.31 41.06 -1.08
CA HIS A 411 8.52 41.97 -1.92
C HIS A 411 7.23 41.27 -2.37
N ILE A 412 6.11 42.02 -2.39
CA ILE A 412 4.77 41.59 -2.81
C ILE A 412 4.53 41.90 -4.27
#